data_AF-A0A2V8KUS9-F1
#
_entry.id   AF-A0A2V8KUS9-F1
#
_cell.length_a   1.000
_cell.length_b   1.000
_cell.length_c   1.000
_cell.angle_alpha   90.00
_cell.angle_beta   90.00
_cell.angle_gamma   90.00
#
_symmetry.space_group_name_H-M   'P 1'
#
loop_
_entity.id
_entity.type
_entity.pdbx_description
1 polymer ?
#
loop_
_entity_poly.entity_id
_entity_poly.type
_entity_poly.pdbx_seq_one_letter_code
_entity_poly.pdbx_strand_id
1 'polypeptide(L)' 'SLSDVSNRAAAVAEKAKIKQVLDLSNWNKTQAAEMLNVSYKTLLNKVKEYELE' A
#
# COMPACT_ATOMS: atom_id res chain seq x y z
N SER A 1 -2.38 -21.57 -10.67
CA SER A 1 -2.78 -20.97 -11.95
C SER A 1 -1.91 -19.75 -12.24
N LEU A 2 -1.79 -19.34 -13.52
CA LEU A 2 -1.12 -18.08 -13.88
C LEU A 2 -1.77 -16.88 -13.17
N SER A 3 -3.09 -16.92 -12.94
CA SER A 3 -3.83 -15.92 -12.17
C SER A 3 -3.32 -15.77 -10.73
N ASP A 4 -2.99 -16.88 -10.06
CA ASP A 4 -2.49 -16.85 -8.67
C ASP A 4 -1.11 -16.20 -8.60
N VAL A 5 -0.26 -16.48 -9.59
CA VAL A 5 1.08 -15.89 -9.70
C VAL A 5 0.97 -14.38 -9.95
N SER A 6 0.11 -13.95 -10.88
CA SER A 6 -0.13 -12.54 -11.15
C SER A 6 -0.67 -11.80 -9.92
N ASN A 7 -1.61 -12.40 -9.19
CA ASN A 7 -2.18 -11.80 -7.97
C ASN A 7 -1.12 -11.62 -6.87
N ARG A 8 -0.25 -12.62 -6.68
CA ARG A 8 0.86 -12.51 -5.71
C ARG A 8 1.86 -11.43 -6.12
N ALA A 9 2.24 -11.37 -7.39
CA ALA A 9 3.16 -10.36 -7.89
C ALA A 9 2.59 -8.94 -7.71
N ALA A 10 1.30 -8.75 -8.00
CA ALA A 10 0.61 -7.48 -7.80
C ALA A 10 0.59 -7.08 -6.31
N ALA A 11 0.29 -8.01 -5.39
CA ALA A 11 0.28 -7.74 -3.95
C ALA A 11 1.67 -7.34 -3.43
N VAL A 12 2.75 -7.97 -3.90
CA VAL A 12 4.12 -7.61 -3.53
C VAL A 12 4.47 -6.21 -4.02
N ALA A 13 4.12 -5.88 -5.27
CA ALA A 13 4.36 -4.55 -5.84
C ALA A 13 3.55 -3.46 -5.11
N GLU A 14 2.28 -3.73 -4.81
CA GLU A 14 1.41 -2.82 -4.06
C GLU A 14 1.97 -2.56 -2.65
N LYS A 15 2.31 -3.62 -1.90
CA LYS A 15 2.92 -3.50 -0.57
C LYS A 15 4.20 -2.67 -0.59
N ALA A 16 5.10 -2.94 -1.54
CA ALA A 16 6.35 -2.20 -1.69
C ALA A 16 6.09 -0.70 -1.97
N LYS A 17 5.14 -0.39 -2.85
CA LYS A 17 4.81 1.00 -3.19
C LYS A 17 4.20 1.75 -2.02
N ILE A 18 3.27 1.13 -1.29
CA ILE A 18 2.64 1.74 -0.11
C ILE A 18 3.69 2.03 0.95
N LYS A 19 4.57 1.07 1.25
CA LYS A 19 5.65 1.26 2.22
C LYS A 19 6.58 2.40 1.80
N GLN A 20 6.99 2.45 0.52
CA GLN A 20 7.84 3.53 0.01
C GLN A 20 7.20 4.90 0.23
N VAL A 21 5.90 5.04 -0.07
CA VAL A 21 5.21 6.33 0.10
C VAL A 21 5.04 6.70 1.58
N LEU A 22 4.77 5.72 2.46
CA LEU A 22 4.75 5.95 3.90
C LEU A 22 6.10 6.42 4.43
N ASP A 23 7.19 5.80 3.99
CA ASP A 23 8.54 6.22 4.37
C ASP A 23 8.84 7.65 3.86
N LEU A 24 8.44 7.98 2.62
CA LEU A 24 8.58 9.33 2.04
C LEU A 24 7.71 10.39 2.75
N SER A 25 6.56 10.01 3.29
CA SER A 25 5.66 10.92 4.02
C SER A 25 5.95 10.97 5.53
N ASN A 26 7.06 10.38 6.00
CA ASN A 26 7.37 10.22 7.43
C ASN A 26 6.20 9.59 8.20
N TRP A 27 5.57 8.57 7.62
CA TRP A 27 4.40 7.86 8.15
C TRP A 27 3.15 8.72 8.34
N ASN A 28 3.10 9.90 7.71
CA ASN A 28 1.87 10.67 7.60
C ASN A 28 0.92 9.96 6.62
N LYS A 29 -0.06 9.24 7.19
CA LYS A 29 -1.04 8.44 6.44
C LYS A 29 -1.97 9.30 5.58
N THR A 30 -2.28 10.54 5.98
CA THR A 30 -3.08 11.46 5.16
C THR A 30 -2.31 11.85 3.90
N GLN A 31 -1.07 12.31 4.07
CA GLN A 31 -0.21 12.68 2.95
C GLN A 31 0.10 11.50 2.04
N ALA A 32 0.34 10.30 2.61
CA ALA A 32 0.55 9.10 1.83
C ALA A 32 -0.67 8.71 0.98
N ALA A 33 -1.89 8.88 1.51
CA ALA A 33 -3.12 8.59 0.77
C ALA A 33 -3.30 9.56 -0.41
N GLU A 34 -3.00 10.84 -0.19
CA GLU A 34 -2.97 11.87 -1.25
C GLU A 34 -1.92 11.54 -2.33
N MET A 35 -0.70 11.18 -1.93
CA MET A 35 0.38 10.80 -2.84
C MET A 35 0.07 9.54 -3.66
N LEU A 36 -0.67 8.59 -3.08
CA LEU A 36 -1.13 7.37 -3.77
C LEU A 36 -2.43 7.58 -4.54
N ASN A 37 -3.06 8.76 -4.45
CA ASN A 37 -4.37 9.08 -5.02
C ASN A 37 -5.46 8.06 -4.62
N VAL A 38 -5.46 7.66 -3.35
CA VAL A 38 -6.47 6.75 -2.77
C VAL A 38 -7.16 7.42 -1.59
N SER A 39 -8.34 6.91 -1.23
CA SER A 39 -8.98 7.38 0.00
C SER A 39 -8.13 7.00 1.22
N TYR A 40 -8.18 7.84 2.25
CA TYR A 40 -7.54 7.55 3.53
C TYR A 40 -7.95 6.18 4.11
N LYS A 41 -9.24 5.82 3.99
CA LYS A 41 -9.76 4.52 4.42
C LYS A 41 -9.13 3.35 3.65
N THR A 42 -8.92 3.52 2.34
CA THR A 42 -8.25 2.52 1.50
C THR A 42 -6.81 2.31 1.97
N LEU A 43 -6.06 3.39 2.19
CA LEU A 43 -4.69 3.28 2.69
C LEU A 43 -4.65 2.59 4.05
N LEU A 44 -5.52 2.98 4.99
CA LEU A 44 -5.56 2.40 6.32
C LEU A 44 -5.85 0.89 6.28
N ASN A 45 -6.79 0.47 5.42
CA ASN A 45 -7.09 -0.94 5.23
C ASN A 45 -5.88 -1.69 4.66
N LYS A 46 -5.18 -1.13 3.68
CA LYS A 46 -4.00 -1.74 3.06
C LYS A 46 -2.80 -1.83 4.01
N VAL A 47 -2.60 -0.82 4.85
CA VAL A 47 -1.56 -0.85 5.90
C VAL A 47 -1.81 -2.00 6.88
N LYS A 48 -3.07 -2.20 7.30
CA LYS A 48 -3.46 -3.32 8.16
C LYS A 48 -3.36 -4.67 7.45
N GLU A 49 -3.86 -4.76 6.22
CA GLU A 49 -3.82 -5.98 5.40
C GLU A 49 -2.39 -6.48 5.20
N TYR A 50 -1.44 -5.56 5.03
CA TYR A 50 -0.04 -5.88 4.79
C TYR A 50 0.85 -5.86 6.04
N GLU A 51 0.28 -5.64 7.23
CA GLU A 51 1.01 -5.59 8.51
C GLU A 51 2.22 -4.65 8.40
N LEU A 52 2.00 -3.48 7.81
CA LEU A 52 3.02 -2.44 7.69
C LEU A 52 3.17 -1.64 9.00
N GLU A 53 2.27 -1.83 9.96
CA GLU A 53 2.23 -1.23 11.31
C GLU A 53 1.72 -2.24 12.34
#